data_AF-A0A5C9DXN0-F1
#
_entry.id   AF-A0A5C9DXN0-F1
#
_cell.length_a   1.000
_cell.length_b   1.000
_cell.length_c   1.000
_cell.angle_alpha   90.00
_cell.angle_beta   90.00
_cell.angle_gamma   90.00
#
_symmetry.space_group_name_H-M   'P 1'
#
loop_
_entity.id
_entity.type
_entity.pdbx_description
1 polymer ?
#
loop_
_entity_poly.entity_id
_entity_poly.type
_entity_poly.pdbx_seq_one_letter_code
_entity_poly.pdbx_strand_id
1 'polypeptide(L)'
;MITMAHVLSVRLDEDLEKRLAFLMEKRKIVDKSAYVRRLIDRSLREDLLDFLSGEIAAKRISMWKASSIAGISLRAMMIELAKREISIYDEQSLKEDLLFAEG
;
A
#
# COMPACT_ATOMS: atom_id res chain seq x y z
N MET A 1 21.75 -17.66 1.50
CA MET A 1 21.52 -16.62 0.48
C MET A 1 22.08 -15.31 1.01
N ILE A 2 23.03 -14.67 0.32
CA ILE A 2 23.50 -13.33 0.70
C ILE A 2 22.47 -12.34 0.15
N THR A 3 21.73 -11.68 1.03
CA THR A 3 20.81 -10.59 0.64
C THR A 3 21.66 -9.45 0.09
N MET A 4 21.49 -9.12 -1.20
CA MET A 4 22.14 -7.92 -1.75
C MET A 4 21.52 -6.68 -1.12
N ALA A 5 22.32 -5.95 -0.36
CA ALA A 5 21.94 -4.67 0.21
C ALA A 5 22.24 -3.56 -0.81
N HIS A 6 21.22 -2.79 -1.17
CA HIS A 6 21.36 -1.59 -1.98
C HIS A 6 21.40 -0.35 -1.07
N VAL A 7 22.27 0.60 -1.40
CA VAL A 7 22.40 1.87 -0.66
C VAL A 7 21.65 2.96 -1.39
N LEU A 8 20.73 3.62 -0.68
CA LEU A 8 20.07 4.83 -1.12
C LEU A 8 20.70 6.03 -0.40
N SER A 9 21.26 6.97 -1.17
CA SER A 9 21.78 8.23 -0.64
C SER A 9 20.86 9.38 -1.06
N VAL A 10 20.34 10.12 -0.09
CA VAL A 10 19.44 11.25 -0.30
C VAL A 10 19.87 12.43 0.56
N ARG A 11 19.63 13.65 0.07
CA ARG A 11 19.77 14.86 0.87
C ARG A 11 18.46 15.14 1.58
N LEU A 12 18.51 15.35 2.88
CA LEU A 12 17.37 15.76 3.69
C LEU A 12 17.45 17.26 3.91
N ASP A 13 16.33 17.96 3.75
CA ASP A 13 16.23 19.33 4.21
C ASP A 13 16.26 19.40 5.74
N GLU A 14 16.49 20.60 6.27
CA GLU A 14 16.66 20.83 7.70
C GLU A 14 15.39 20.50 8.50
N ASP A 15 14.22 20.73 7.93
CA ASP A 15 12.93 20.53 8.59
C ASP A 15 12.61 19.02 8.74
N LEU A 16 12.88 18.23 7.70
CA LEU A 16 12.77 16.78 7.72
C LEU A 16 13.78 16.15 8.69
N GLU A 17 15.02 16.65 8.71
CA GLU A 17 16.04 16.18 9.67
C GLU A 17 15.63 16.47 11.11
N LYS A 18 15.11 17.67 11.39
CA LYS A 18 14.61 18.04 12.73
C LYS A 18 13.48 17.11 13.19
N ARG A 19 12.50 16.84 12.34
CA ARG A 19 11.40 15.89 12.64
C ARG A 19 11.91 14.49 12.90
N LEU A 20 12.85 14.01 12.08
CA LEU A 20 13.45 12.68 12.23
C LEU A 20 14.22 12.56 13.54
N ALA A 21 15.09 13.54 13.85
CA ALA A 21 15.88 13.56 15.08
C ALA A 21 14.99 13.60 16.33
N PHE A 22 13.94 14.43 16.32
CA PHE A 22 12.96 14.50 17.40
C PHE A 22 12.29 13.14 17.65
N LEU A 23 11.82 12.46 16.60
CA LEU A 23 11.20 11.14 16.73
C LEU A 23 12.18 10.08 17.22
N MET A 24 13.43 10.12 16.75
CA MET A 24 14.47 9.21 17.20
C MET A 24 14.76 9.37 18.69
N GLU A 25 14.90 10.60 19.17
CA GLU A 25 15.09 10.91 20.60
C GLU A 25 13.91 10.39 21.43
N LYS A 26 12.68 10.77 21.09
CA LYS A 26 11.48 10.41 21.87
C LYS A 26 11.22 8.91 21.90
N ARG A 27 11.59 8.18 20.85
CA ARG A 27 11.42 6.72 20.75
C ARG A 27 12.69 5.95 21.12
N LYS A 28 13.74 6.62 21.61
CA LYS A 28 15.04 6.02 21.97
C LYS A 28 15.65 5.17 20.84
N ILE A 29 15.54 5.65 19.61
CA ILE A 29 16.04 4.98 18.42
C ILE A 29 17.48 5.42 18.18
N VAL A 30 18.39 4.45 18.13
CA VAL A 30 19.82 4.71 17.94
C VAL A 30 20.22 4.64 16.46
N ASP A 31 19.69 3.67 15.71
CA ASP A 31 20.02 3.46 14.30
C ASP A 31 19.07 4.23 13.37
N LYS A 32 19.56 5.36 12.85
CA LYS A 32 18.85 6.21 11.87
C LYS A 32 18.51 5.43 10.60
N SER A 33 19.44 4.66 10.06
CA SER A 33 19.27 3.93 8.80
C SER A 33 18.24 2.82 8.92
N ALA A 34 18.23 2.07 10.03
CA ALA A 34 17.19 1.08 10.31
C ALA A 34 15.82 1.74 10.48
N TYR A 35 15.76 2.90 11.13
CA TYR A 35 14.51 3.60 11.32
C TYR A 35 13.93 4.15 10.03
N VAL A 36 14.75 4.83 9.23
CA VAL A 36 14.35 5.36 7.91
C VAL A 36 13.89 4.24 6.99
N ARG A 37 14.60 3.09 6.95
CA ARG A 37 14.16 1.92 6.18
C ARG A 37 12.76 1.44 6.58
N ARG A 38 12.44 1.39 7.88
CA ARG A 38 11.09 1.02 8.34
C ARG A 38 10.03 2.05 7.96
N LEU A 39 10.36 3.33 8.01
CA LEU A 39 9.46 4.40 7.58
C LEU A 39 9.18 4.30 6.08
N ILE A 40 10.21 4.08 5.27
CA ILE A 40 10.10 3.89 3.82
C ILE A 40 9.29 2.64 3.50
N ASP A 41 9.57 1.48 4.12
CA ASP A 41 8.81 0.24 3.88
C ASP A 41 7.32 0.43 4.19
N ARG A 42 7.00 1.08 5.31
CA ARG A 42 5.61 1.39 5.64
C ARG A 42 4.96 2.32 4.61
N SER A 43 5.65 3.38 4.22
CA SER A 43 5.12 4.34 3.25
C SER A 43 4.93 3.73 1.86
N LEU A 44 5.88 2.91 1.40
CA LEU A 44 5.81 2.24 0.11
C LEU A 44 4.68 1.20 0.04
N ARG A 45 4.41 0.50 1.14
CA ARG A 45 3.27 -0.44 1.21
C ARG A 45 1.95 0.31 1.04
N GLU A 46 1.79 1.46 1.69
CA GLU A 46 0.57 2.26 1.57
C GLU A 46 0.40 2.82 0.15
N ASP A 47 1.47 3.41 -0.40
CA ASP A 47 1.49 3.96 -1.77
C ASP A 47 1.20 2.88 -2.83
N LEU A 48 1.75 1.67 -2.66
CA LEU A 48 1.44 0.53 -3.51
C LEU A 48 -0.05 0.15 -3.45
N LEU A 49 -0.65 0.16 -2.25
CA LEU A 49 -2.07 -0.14 -2.09
C LEU A 49 -2.96 0.94 -2.69
N ASP A 50 -2.58 2.22 -2.57
CA ASP A 50 -3.26 3.34 -3.21
C ASP A 50 -3.26 3.17 -4.74
N PHE A 51 -2.08 2.92 -5.31
CA PHE A 51 -1.93 2.67 -6.74
C PHE A 51 -2.80 1.49 -7.22
N LEU A 52 -2.68 0.34 -6.56
CA LEU A 52 -3.42 -0.87 -6.95
C LEU A 52 -4.94 -0.70 -6.80
N SER A 53 -5.39 0.06 -5.80
CA SER A 53 -6.81 0.38 -5.63
C SER A 53 -7.33 1.22 -6.80
N GLY A 54 -6.53 2.19 -7.28
CA GLY A 54 -6.86 2.96 -8.49
C GLY A 54 -6.91 2.09 -9.76
N GLU A 55 -6.01 1.13 -9.90
CA GLU A 55 -6.02 0.18 -11.01
C GLU A 55 -7.28 -0.72 -11.00
N ILE A 56 -7.74 -1.14 -9.81
CA ILE A 56 -8.99 -1.89 -9.65
C ILE A 56 -10.20 -1.01 -10.00
N ALA A 57 -10.25 0.22 -9.48
CA ALA A 57 -11.34 1.15 -9.74
C ALA A 57 -11.48 1.44 -11.24
N ALA A 58 -10.35 1.51 -11.95
CA ALA A 58 -10.32 1.68 -13.40
C ALA A 58 -10.55 0.37 -14.20
N LYS A 59 -10.90 -0.74 -13.52
CA LYS A 59 -11.12 -2.07 -14.10
C LYS A 59 -9.93 -2.60 -14.93
N ARG A 60 -8.70 -2.15 -14.63
CA ARG A 60 -7.47 -2.58 -15.33
C ARG A 60 -6.91 -3.88 -14.80
N ILE A 61 -7.08 -4.13 -13.50
CA ILE A 61 -6.67 -5.38 -12.84
C ILE A 61 -7.78 -5.90 -11.93
N SER A 62 -7.84 -7.21 -11.74
CA SER A 62 -8.73 -7.80 -10.76
C SER A 62 -8.22 -7.62 -9.34
N MET A 63 -9.13 -7.63 -8.37
CA MET A 63 -8.77 -7.59 -6.94
C MET A 63 -7.82 -8.72 -6.54
N TRP A 64 -8.02 -9.93 -7.08
CA TRP A 64 -7.14 -11.07 -6.84
C TRP A 64 -5.73 -10.84 -7.37
N LYS A 65 -5.60 -10.26 -8.56
CA LYS A 65 -4.29 -9.92 -9.13
C LYS A 65 -3.58 -8.88 -8.27
N ALA A 66 -4.32 -7.84 -7.85
CA ALA A 66 -3.79 -6.79 -6.99
C ALA A 66 -3.35 -7.33 -5.61
N SER A 67 -4.13 -8.22 -4.97
CA SER A 67 -3.75 -8.81 -3.68
C SER A 67 -2.47 -9.65 -3.80
N SER A 68 -2.31 -10.37 -4.93
CA SER A 68 -1.09 -11.11 -5.23
C SER A 68 0.13 -10.19 -5.42
N ILE A 69 -0.03 -9.03 -6.08
CA ILE A 69 1.07 -8.05 -6.25
C ILE A 69 1.46 -7.43 -4.90
N ALA A 70 0.47 -7.03 -4.10
CA ALA A 70 0.69 -6.44 -2.78
C ALA A 70 1.19 -7.45 -1.73
N GLY A 71 1.18 -8.76 -2.04
CA GLY A 71 1.60 -9.81 -1.10
C GLY A 71 0.67 -9.94 0.11
N ILE A 72 -0.62 -9.62 -0.05
CA ILE A 72 -1.64 -9.71 1.00
C ILE A 72 -2.75 -10.67 0.61
N SER A 73 -3.54 -11.12 1.59
CA SER A 73 -4.71 -11.95 1.30
C SER A 73 -5.79 -11.16 0.55
N LEU A 74 -6.65 -11.86 -0.20
CA LEU A 74 -7.81 -11.23 -0.84
C LEU A 74 -8.67 -10.47 0.19
N ARG A 75 -8.86 -11.04 1.38
CA ARG A 75 -9.61 -10.40 2.48
C ARG A 75 -8.97 -9.11 2.94
N ALA A 76 -7.64 -9.06 3.06
CA ALA A 76 -6.93 -7.83 3.38
C ALA A 76 -7.13 -6.79 2.28
N MET A 77 -7.05 -7.18 1.00
CA MET A 77 -7.29 -6.27 -0.12
C MET A 77 -8.72 -5.70 -0.11
N MET A 78 -9.75 -6.51 0.19
CA MET A 78 -11.13 -6.01 0.35
C MET A 78 -11.24 -4.92 1.42
N ILE A 79 -10.55 -5.10 2.55
CA ILE A 79 -10.51 -4.10 3.63
C ILE A 79 -9.82 -2.82 3.16
N GLU A 80 -8.72 -2.94 2.41
CA GLU A 80 -8.00 -1.78 1.87
C GLU A 80 -8.81 -1.00 0.83
N LEU A 81 -9.59 -1.67 -0.01
CA LEU A 81 -10.51 -1.03 -0.96
C LEU A 81 -11.66 -0.32 -0.24
N ALA A 82 -12.23 -0.95 0.78
CA ALA A 82 -13.29 -0.34 1.58
C ALA A 82 -12.83 0.95 2.28
N LYS A 83 -11.61 0.94 2.84
CA LYS A 83 -10.99 2.16 3.44
C LYS A 83 -10.80 3.30 2.46
N ARG A 84 -10.61 2.98 1.17
CA ARG A 84 -10.41 3.93 0.07
C ARG A 84 -11.69 4.28 -0.67
N GLU A 85 -12.84 3.84 -0.15
CA GLU A 85 -14.16 4.07 -0.74
C GLU A 85 -14.27 3.57 -2.20
N ILE A 86 -13.47 2.56 -2.57
CA ILE A 86 -13.56 1.93 -3.88
C ILE A 86 -14.69 0.91 -3.84
N SER A 87 -15.77 1.18 -4.58
CA SER A 87 -16.86 0.21 -4.71
C SER A 87 -16.37 -1.02 -5.48
N ILE A 88 -16.49 -2.17 -4.83
CA ILE A 88 -16.18 -3.49 -5.40
C ILE A 88 -17.34 -3.98 -6.29
N TYR A 89 -18.52 -3.39 -6.10
CA TYR A 89 -19.76 -3.81 -6.73
C TYR A 89 -20.48 -2.58 -7.31
N ASP A 90 -20.69 -2.59 -8.62
CA ASP A 90 -21.39 -1.51 -9.32
C ASP A 90 -22.73 -1.99 -9.89
N GLU A 91 -23.53 -1.05 -10.40
CA GLU A 91 -24.83 -1.35 -11.01
C GLU A 91 -24.71 -2.38 -12.14
N GLN A 92 -23.59 -2.35 -12.86
CA GLN A 92 -23.33 -3.28 -13.95
C GLN A 92 -23.12 -4.71 -13.41
N SER A 93 -22.34 -4.86 -12.34
CA SER A 93 -22.16 -6.13 -11.63
C SER A 93 -23.49 -6.68 -11.12
N LEU A 94 -24.35 -5.80 -10.59
CA LEU A 94 -25.70 -6.18 -10.17
C LEU A 94 -26.58 -6.65 -11.33
N LYS A 95 -26.54 -5.95 -12.47
CA LYS A 95 -27.29 -6.34 -13.67
C LYS A 95 -26.82 -7.70 -14.19
N GLU A 96 -25.52 -7.93 -14.22
CA GLU A 96 -24.94 -9.21 -14.64
C GLU A 96 -25.38 -10.36 -13.74
N ASP A 97 -25.39 -10.14 -12.41
CA ASP A 97 -25.87 -11.12 -11.44
C ASP A 97 -27.37 -11.41 -11.59
N LEU A 98 -28.19 -10.37 -11.79
CA LEU A 98 -29.64 -10.53 -12.01
C LEU A 98 -29.94 -11.30 -13.29
N LEU A 99 -29.26 -10.98 -14.39
CA LEU A 99 -29.39 -11.72 -15.65
C LEU A 99 -29.00 -13.19 -15.48
N PHE A 100 -27.89 -13.46 -14.78
CA PHE A 100 -27.46 -14.83 -14.49
C PHE A 100 -28.50 -15.60 -13.64
N ALA A 101 -29.15 -14.93 -12.70
CA ALA A 101 -30.18 -15.55 -11.85
C ALA A 101 -31.51 -15.80 -12.58
N GLU A 102 -31.85 -14.98 -13.59
CA GLU A 102 -33.09 -15.09 -14.35
C GLU A 102 -33.04 -16.12 -15.50
N GLY A 103 -31.84 -16.45 -16.01
CA GLY A 103 -31.62 -17.48 -17.04
C GLY A 103 -31.57 -16.94 -18.46
#